data_AF-K0NPZ3-F1
#
_entry.id   AF-K0NPZ3-F1
#
_cell.length_a   1.000
_cell.length_b   1.000
_cell.length_c   1.000
_cell.angle_alpha   90.00
_cell.angle_beta   90.00
_cell.angle_gamma   90.00
#
_symmetry.space_group_name_H-M   'P 1'
#
loop_
_entity.id
_entity.type
_entity.pdbx_description
1 polymer ?
#
loop_
_entity_poly.entity_id
_entity_poly.type
_entity_poly.pdbx_seq_one_letter_code
_entity_poly.pdbx_strand_id
1 'polypeptide(L)'
;MGLFDKIKKGFKSALAYAKMDDFLIEYIDGVLCERWQKVSERKPANVAGISLEEEAEYNFIYQHQGNTIRVELEHEYPMLEIEVQSGFNKYETRIQVSDFVEKAGTDFFIKNETELRHIITEMAEMVE
;
A
#
# COMPACT_ATOMS: atom_id res chain seq x y z
N MET A 1 31.95 -15.99 -4.98
CA MET A 1 30.57 -15.74 -4.51
C MET A 1 29.74 -16.98 -4.80
N GLY A 2 29.23 -17.65 -3.76
CA GLY A 2 28.55 -18.93 -3.89
C GLY A 2 27.06 -18.79 -4.23
N LEU A 3 26.45 -19.87 -4.72
CA LEU A 3 25.00 -19.96 -5.00
C LEU A 3 24.16 -19.54 -3.77
N PHE A 4 24.62 -19.90 -2.56
CA PHE A 4 24.01 -19.53 -1.28
C PHE A 4 23.98 -18.03 -1.00
N ASP A 5 24.99 -17.26 -1.44
CA ASP A 5 25.01 -15.80 -1.24
C ASP A 5 23.97 -15.11 -2.12
N LYS A 6 23.75 -15.61 -3.35
CA LYS A 6 22.72 -15.09 -4.26
C LYS A 6 21.32 -15.34 -3.70
N ILE A 7 21.06 -16.53 -3.16
CA ILE A 7 19.78 -16.88 -2.52
C ILE A 7 19.54 -15.98 -1.31
N LYS A 8 20.51 -15.85 -0.39
CA LYS A 8 20.37 -14.95 0.78
C LYS A 8 20.14 -13.49 0.39
N LYS A 9 20.77 -13.01 -0.68
CA LYS A 9 20.59 -11.64 -1.16
C LYS A 9 19.18 -11.43 -1.75
N GLY A 10 18.68 -12.40 -2.51
CA GLY A 10 17.31 -12.40 -3.06
C GLY A 10 16.23 -12.44 -1.96
N PHE A 11 16.42 -13.27 -0.94
CA PHE A 11 15.53 -13.31 0.23
C PHE A 11 15.52 -11.98 1.01
N LYS A 12 16.69 -11.36 1.19
CA LYS A 12 16.79 -10.06 1.88
C LYS A 12 16.16 -8.91 1.09
N SER A 13 16.19 -8.96 -0.25
CA SER A 13 15.50 -7.96 -1.07
C SER A 13 13.99 -8.14 -1.01
N ALA A 14 13.47 -9.36 -1.17
CA ALA A 14 12.02 -9.63 -1.09
C ALA A 14 11.44 -9.21 0.26
N LEU A 15 12.10 -9.58 1.36
CA LEU A 15 11.72 -9.15 2.72
C LEU A 15 11.74 -7.61 2.89
N ALA A 16 12.66 -6.92 2.22
CA ALA A 16 12.74 -5.47 2.31
C ALA A 16 11.57 -4.80 1.57
N TYR A 17 11.20 -5.31 0.39
CA TYR A 17 10.05 -4.80 -0.37
C TYR A 17 8.74 -5.06 0.36
N ALA A 18 8.53 -6.26 0.92
CA ALA A 18 7.30 -6.57 1.64
C ALA A 18 7.07 -5.64 2.84
N LYS A 19 8.15 -5.29 3.54
CA LYS A 19 8.12 -4.31 4.63
C LYS A 19 7.89 -2.87 4.18
N MET A 20 8.30 -2.50 2.97
CA MET A 20 7.97 -1.19 2.39
C MET A 20 6.49 -1.09 2.08
N ASP A 21 5.91 -2.18 1.57
CA ASP A 21 4.49 -2.28 1.26
C ASP A 21 3.64 -2.20 2.55
N ASP A 22 4.00 -2.99 3.57
CA ASP A 22 3.40 -2.93 4.92
C ASP A 22 3.45 -1.49 5.47
N PHE A 23 4.60 -0.84 5.37
CA PHE A 23 4.78 0.51 5.90
C PHE A 23 3.92 1.56 5.17
N LEU A 24 3.86 1.49 3.83
CA LEU A 24 3.06 2.41 3.04
C LEU A 24 1.56 2.21 3.30
N ILE A 25 1.09 0.96 3.30
CA ILE A 25 -0.33 0.67 3.47
C ILE A 25 -0.81 1.04 4.87
N GLU A 26 0.00 0.84 5.91
CA GLU A 26 -0.32 1.27 7.28
C GLU A 26 -0.41 2.80 7.39
N TYR A 27 0.46 3.53 6.70
CA TYR A 27 0.39 5.00 6.64
C TYR A 27 -0.92 5.47 5.99
N ILE A 28 -1.26 4.91 4.82
CA ILE A 28 -2.50 5.26 4.09
C ILE A 28 -3.74 4.92 4.92
N ASP A 29 -3.74 3.75 5.57
CA ASP A 29 -4.81 3.31 6.44
C ASP A 29 -5.05 4.31 7.58
N GLY A 30 -3.97 4.79 8.20
CA GLY A 30 -4.01 5.84 9.21
C GLY A 30 -4.70 7.10 8.71
N VAL A 31 -4.28 7.61 7.53
CA VAL A 31 -4.84 8.83 6.93
C VAL A 31 -6.32 8.66 6.60
N LEU A 32 -6.72 7.55 5.97
CA LEU A 32 -8.12 7.32 5.57
C LEU A 32 -9.03 7.11 6.78
N CYS A 33 -8.56 6.41 7.81
CA CYS A 33 -9.32 6.17 9.03
C CYS A 33 -9.59 7.45 9.87
N GLU A 34 -8.94 8.58 9.56
CA GLU A 34 -9.28 9.88 10.17
C GLU A 34 -10.70 10.35 9.79
N ARG A 35 -11.19 9.98 8.60
CA ARG A 35 -12.44 10.51 8.00
C ARG A 35 -13.42 9.42 7.54
N TRP A 36 -12.90 8.24 7.18
CA TRP A 36 -13.66 7.15 6.57
C TRP A 36 -13.68 5.91 7.47
N GLN A 37 -14.79 5.19 7.46
CA GLN A 37 -14.90 3.95 8.22
C GLN A 37 -14.35 2.79 7.38
N LYS A 38 -13.29 2.13 7.84
CA LYS A 38 -12.82 0.88 7.25
C LYS A 38 -13.86 -0.24 7.44
N VAL A 39 -14.26 -0.88 6.35
CA VAL A 39 -15.29 -1.94 6.31
C VAL A 39 -14.76 -3.29 5.84
N SER A 40 -13.62 -3.31 5.16
CA SER A 40 -12.93 -4.54 4.77
C SER A 40 -11.43 -4.35 4.83
N GLU A 41 -10.72 -5.40 5.26
CA GLU A 41 -9.26 -5.47 5.30
C GLU A 41 -8.83 -6.87 4.87
N ARG A 42 -8.09 -6.96 3.76
CA ARG A 42 -7.35 -8.16 3.35
C ARG A 42 -5.86 -7.81 3.31
N LYS A 43 -5.05 -8.67 3.92
CA LYS A 43 -3.59 -8.58 3.92
C LYS A 43 -3.01 -9.88 3.38
N PRO A 44 -1.83 -9.86 2.74
CA PRO A 44 -1.15 -11.06 2.30
C PRO A 44 -0.79 -12.00 3.46
N ALA A 45 -0.77 -13.30 3.19
CA ALA A 45 -0.36 -14.30 4.15
C ALA A 45 1.17 -14.28 4.35
N ASN A 46 1.61 -13.77 5.51
CA ASN A 46 3.03 -13.65 5.86
C ASN A 46 3.54 -14.88 6.62
N VAL A 47 4.62 -15.52 6.14
CA VAL A 47 5.41 -16.51 6.91
C VAL A 47 6.84 -16.03 7.04
N ALA A 48 7.30 -15.94 8.29
CA ALA A 48 8.62 -15.40 8.63
C ALA A 48 8.89 -13.98 8.08
N GLY A 49 7.84 -13.17 7.93
CA GLY A 49 7.91 -11.80 7.38
C GLY A 49 7.98 -11.74 5.85
N ILE A 50 7.80 -12.86 5.16
CA ILE A 50 7.74 -12.94 3.71
C ILE A 50 6.30 -13.27 3.33
N SER A 51 5.72 -12.49 2.42
CA SER A 51 4.43 -12.86 1.83
C SER A 51 4.62 -14.15 1.02
N LEU A 52 3.83 -15.18 1.35
CA LEU A 52 3.93 -16.51 0.73
C LEU A 52 3.14 -16.65 -0.57
N GLU A 53 2.31 -15.68 -0.91
CA GLU A 53 1.44 -15.78 -2.08
C GLU A 53 2.13 -15.16 -3.31
N GLU A 54 2.03 -15.86 -4.45
CA GLU A 54 2.31 -15.29 -5.79
C GLU A 54 1.40 -14.07 -6.08
N GLU A 55 0.33 -13.89 -5.31
CA GLU A 55 -0.58 -12.74 -5.34
C GLU A 55 -0.64 -12.08 -3.95
N ALA A 56 0.50 -11.56 -3.49
CA ALA A 56 0.56 -10.83 -2.24
C ALA A 56 -0.14 -9.45 -2.38
N GLU A 57 -1.46 -9.46 -2.19
CA GLU A 57 -2.34 -8.30 -2.36
C GLU A 57 -2.84 -7.77 -1.01
N TYR A 58 -2.67 -6.48 -0.77
CA TYR A 58 -3.43 -5.75 0.24
C TYR A 58 -4.70 -5.20 -0.41
N ASN A 59 -5.84 -5.34 0.25
CA ASN A 59 -7.12 -4.81 -0.24
C ASN A 59 -7.92 -4.25 0.92
N PHE A 60 -7.91 -2.92 1.07
CA PHE A 60 -8.62 -2.22 2.14
C PHE A 60 -9.80 -1.45 1.52
N ILE A 61 -10.97 -1.56 2.15
CA ILE A 61 -12.20 -0.87 1.71
C ILE A 61 -12.69 0.02 2.83
N TYR A 62 -12.98 1.28 2.49
CA TYR A 62 -13.49 2.31 3.38
C TYR A 62 -14.82 2.85 2.87
N GLN A 63 -15.69 3.28 3.78
CA GLN A 63 -17.00 3.86 3.47
C GLN A 63 -17.22 5.18 4.22
N HIS A 64 -17.84 6.13 3.51
CA HIS A 64 -18.32 7.39 4.08
C HIS A 64 -19.53 7.89 3.28
N GLN A 65 -20.65 8.15 3.95
CA GLN A 65 -21.87 8.71 3.34
C GLN A 65 -22.39 7.98 2.07
N GLY A 66 -22.18 6.67 1.97
CA GLY A 66 -22.60 5.85 0.81
C GLY A 66 -21.57 5.79 -0.32
N ASN A 67 -20.45 6.48 -0.20
CA ASN A 67 -19.29 6.37 -1.08
C ASN A 67 -18.34 5.30 -0.58
N THR A 68 -17.48 4.81 -1.48
CA THR A 68 -16.48 3.78 -1.17
C THR A 68 -15.10 4.20 -1.68
N ILE A 69 -14.07 4.04 -0.85
CA ILE A 69 -12.66 4.09 -1.26
C ILE A 69 -12.12 2.68 -1.16
N ARG A 70 -11.42 2.22 -2.18
CA ARG A 70 -10.66 0.98 -2.16
C ARG A 70 -9.18 1.28 -2.38
N VAL A 71 -8.34 0.68 -1.55
CA VAL A 71 -6.89 0.76 -1.66
C VAL A 71 -6.35 -0.64 -1.89
N GLU A 72 -5.70 -0.84 -3.03
CA GLU A 72 -5.10 -2.10 -3.44
C GLU A 72 -3.58 -1.94 -3.60
N LEU A 73 -2.81 -2.92 -3.14
CA LEU A 73 -1.35 -2.95 -3.30
C LEU A 73 -0.89 -4.36 -3.60
N GLU A 74 -0.29 -4.55 -4.77
CA GLU A 74 0.27 -5.84 -5.20
C GLU A 74 1.79 -5.85 -5.02
N HIS A 75 2.35 -6.89 -4.40
CA HIS A 75 3.79 -6.98 -4.15
C HIS A 75 4.62 -7.22 -5.43
N GLU A 76 4.10 -8.02 -6.37
CA GLU A 76 4.81 -8.36 -7.61
C GLU A 76 5.01 -7.14 -8.52
N TYR A 77 4.08 -6.19 -8.42
CA TYR A 77 4.10 -4.90 -9.09
C TYR A 77 3.86 -3.84 -8.03
N PRO A 78 4.90 -3.28 -7.35
CA PRO A 78 4.74 -2.41 -6.18
C PRO A 78 4.15 -1.05 -6.57
N MET A 79 2.88 -1.11 -6.94
CA MET A 79 1.98 -0.09 -7.41
C MET A 79 0.83 -0.11 -6.42
N LEU A 80 0.68 1.00 -5.71
CA LEU A 80 -0.51 1.25 -4.95
C LEU A 80 -1.57 1.78 -5.91
N GLU A 81 -2.73 1.15 -5.93
CA GLU A 81 -3.93 1.64 -6.58
C GLU A 81 -4.90 2.18 -5.51
N ILE A 82 -5.41 3.40 -5.74
CA ILE A 82 -6.50 3.98 -4.95
C ILE A 82 -7.66 4.18 -5.91
N GLU A 83 -8.72 3.41 -5.71
CA GLU A 83 -10.00 3.53 -6.40
C GLU A 83 -10.99 4.25 -5.49
N VAL A 84 -11.77 5.17 -6.05
CA VAL A 84 -12.82 5.87 -5.34
C VAL A 84 -14.11 5.83 -6.14
N GLN A 85 -15.21 5.46 -5.49
CA GLN A 85 -16.53 5.30 -6.09
C GLN A 85 -17.60 6.14 -5.38
N SER A 86 -18.32 6.94 -6.16
CA SER A 86 -19.53 7.68 -5.74
C SER A 86 -20.67 7.44 -6.72
N GLY A 87 -21.67 6.66 -6.31
CA GLY A 87 -22.77 6.25 -7.19
C GLY A 87 -22.25 5.55 -8.45
N PHE A 88 -22.40 6.19 -9.61
CA PHE A 88 -21.93 5.70 -10.92
C PHE A 88 -20.53 6.20 -11.32
N ASN A 89 -19.97 7.15 -10.57
CA ASN A 89 -18.65 7.70 -10.87
C ASN A 89 -17.56 6.83 -10.21
N LYS A 90 -16.52 6.51 -10.98
CA LYS A 90 -15.30 5.84 -10.51
C LYS A 90 -14.09 6.71 -10.90
N TYR A 91 -13.21 6.92 -9.94
CA TYR A 91 -11.90 7.54 -10.12
C TYR A 91 -10.82 6.57 -9.64
N GLU A 92 -9.68 6.54 -10.33
CA GLU A 92 -8.59 5.61 -10.03
C GLU A 92 -7.27 6.35 -10.18
N THR A 93 -6.37 6.17 -9.22
CA THR A 93 -4.98 6.62 -9.30
C THR A 93 -4.03 5.49 -8.94
N ARG A 94 -2.87 5.48 -9.59
CA ARG A 94 -1.83 4.47 -9.40
C ARG A 94 -0.50 5.14 -9.12
N ILE A 95 0.17 4.73 -8.05
CA ILE A 95 1.45 5.30 -7.62
C ILE A 95 2.48 4.20 -7.35
N GLN A 96 3.75 4.43 -7.66
CA GLN A 96 4.80 3.47 -7.30
C GLN A 96 5.16 3.60 -5.83
N VAL A 97 5.25 2.47 -5.11
CA VAL A 97 5.66 2.45 -3.69
C VAL A 97 7.03 3.11 -3.51
N SER A 98 7.95 2.89 -4.46
CA SER A 98 9.30 3.47 -4.43
C SER A 98 9.33 5.00 -4.56
N ASP A 99 8.25 5.63 -5.00
CA ASP A 99 8.16 7.09 -5.08
C ASP A 99 7.85 7.72 -3.73
N PHE A 100 7.32 6.94 -2.78
CA PHE A 100 6.89 7.44 -1.48
C PHE A 100 7.62 6.82 -0.30
N VAL A 101 8.16 5.60 -0.43
CA VAL A 101 8.90 4.94 0.65
C VAL A 101 10.39 4.94 0.38
N GLU A 102 11.17 5.35 1.38
CA GLU A 102 12.62 5.22 1.40
C GLU A 102 13.06 4.32 2.56
N LYS A 103 14.09 3.51 2.32
CA LYS A 103 14.72 2.67 3.33
C LYS A 103 16.09 3.23 3.69
N ALA A 104 16.28 3.64 4.94
CA ALA A 104 17.60 4.01 5.47
C ALA A 104 18.01 3.00 6.55
N GLY A 105 18.95 2.11 6.22
CA GLY A 105 19.38 1.05 7.12
C GLY A 105 18.27 0.03 7.39
N THR A 106 17.79 -0.02 8.64
CA THR A 106 16.67 -0.87 9.09
C THR A 106 15.32 -0.16 9.10
N ASP A 107 15.33 1.16 8.91
CA ASP A 107 14.15 2.01 9.10
C ASP A 107 13.54 2.40 7.75
N PHE A 108 12.23 2.66 7.76
CA PHE A 108 11.45 3.08 6.60
C PHE A 108 10.87 4.47 6.86
N PHE A 109 10.84 5.30 5.82
CA PHE A 109 10.39 6.68 5.89
C PHE A 109 9.52 7.02 4.68
N ILE A 110 8.52 7.87 4.88
CA ILE A 110 7.78 8.47 3.77
C ILE A 110 8.58 9.68 3.27
N LYS A 111 9.18 9.62 2.06
CA LYS A 111 10.04 10.70 1.55
C LYS A 111 9.28 11.89 0.95
N ASN A 112 8.05 11.66 0.49
CA ASN A 112 7.16 12.66 -0.13
C ASN A 112 5.80 12.70 0.60
N GLU A 113 5.83 12.81 1.93
CA GLU A 113 4.64 12.67 2.79
C GLU A 113 3.52 13.64 2.42
N THR A 114 3.86 14.91 2.20
CA THR A 114 2.89 15.95 1.83
C THR A 114 2.17 15.62 0.51
N GLU A 115 2.91 15.13 -0.49
CA GLU A 115 2.35 14.76 -1.78
C GLU A 115 1.47 13.51 -1.68
N LEU A 116 1.93 12.48 -0.96
CA LEU A 116 1.12 11.28 -0.71
C LEU A 116 -0.19 11.63 -0.01
N ARG A 117 -0.12 12.45 1.05
CA ARG A 117 -1.30 12.91 1.80
C ARG A 117 -2.21 13.74 0.92
N HIS A 118 -1.66 14.59 0.06
CA HIS A 118 -2.44 15.39 -0.89
C HIS A 118 -3.20 14.49 -1.87
N ILE A 119 -2.54 13.50 -2.48
CA ILE A 119 -3.19 12.53 -3.40
C ILE A 119 -4.33 11.79 -2.69
N ILE A 120 -4.08 11.23 -1.51
CA ILE A 120 -5.11 10.48 -0.75
C ILE A 120 -6.29 11.37 -0.40
N THR A 121 -6.02 12.61 0.05
CA THR A 121 -7.05 13.56 0.45
C THR A 121 -7.86 14.04 -0.75
N GLU A 122 -7.21 14.38 -1.85
CA GLU A 122 -7.87 14.82 -3.08
C GLU A 122 -8.79 13.72 -3.62
N MET A 123 -8.29 12.48 -3.69
CA MET A 123 -9.09 11.32 -4.12
C MET A 123 -10.30 11.11 -3.21
N ALA A 124 -10.14 11.22 -1.89
CA ALA A 124 -11.25 11.10 -0.94
C ALA A 124 -12.27 12.24 -1.09
N GLU A 125 -11.81 13.48 -1.35
CA GLU A 125 -12.67 14.65 -1.54
C GLU A 125 -13.44 14.65 -2.87
N MET A 126 -13.00 13.90 -3.89
CA MET A 126 -13.74 13.76 -5.15
C MET A 126 -15.12 13.13 -4.99
N VAL A 127 -15.39 12.51 -3.85
CA VAL A 127 -16.63 11.76 -3.59
C VAL A 127 -17.37 12.18 -2.32
N GLU A 128 -16.83 13.08 -1.52
CA GLU A 128 -17.56 13.73 -0.42
C GLU A 128 -18.55 14.79 -0.93
#